data_AF-A0A1Z8V1T5-F1
#
_entry.id   AF-A0A1Z8V1T5-F1
#
_cell.length_a   1.000
_cell.length_b   1.000
_cell.length_c   1.000
_cell.angle_alpha   90.00
_cell.angle_beta   90.00
_cell.angle_gamma   90.00
#
_symmetry.space_group_name_H-M   'P 1'
#
loop_
_entity.id
_entity.type
_entity.pdbx_description
1 polymer ?
#
loop_
_entity_poly.entity_id
_entity_poly.type
_entity_poly.pdbx_seq_one_letter_code
_entity_poly.pdbx_strand_id
1 'polypeptide(L)'
;MIQFQEILKKIILKDEERFFHGLTFVVISLITIHLAIYFNFYKFSENWLELESSKTTFIISNNSDEKKIPLNITSDIEDYLSLNIENFKFKIIEDNLIKESLGLTNFSDMSGLKLPFIFQVETSNKNTVDEVYTTIINLSENRLIEKYSHQDELFEITSLVNRIKLIIFIMLLVVMILFAFLVMNIVKAALKSNYKFLDMLQIMGASSFELSKNISQSVVKKIIPGAILSTIFVYLISTLLIKLFGVNFNFFNSTFFLEINIKTLFLLILFISIFLAVLLVFLTFYLFYFFEKRFFDKF
;
A
#
# COMPACT_ATOMS: atom_id res chain seq x y z
N MET A 1 -50.44 14.69 4.95
CA MET A 1 -49.44 13.62 5.17
C MET A 1 -48.32 14.25 5.95
N ILE A 2 -48.20 13.96 7.26
CA ILE A 2 -47.17 14.56 8.11
C ILE A 2 -45.81 14.16 7.54
N GLN A 3 -44.91 15.12 7.30
CA GLN A 3 -43.52 14.84 6.93
C GLN A 3 -42.80 14.21 8.13
N PHE A 4 -43.05 12.93 8.38
CA PHE A 4 -42.42 12.14 9.43
C PHE A 4 -40.89 12.20 9.34
N GLN A 5 -40.36 12.38 8.12
CA GLN A 5 -38.93 12.61 7.85
C GLN A 5 -38.36 13.84 8.56
N GLU A 6 -39.10 14.95 8.62
CA GLU A 6 -38.61 16.17 9.26
C GLU A 6 -38.56 16.02 10.78
N ILE A 7 -39.55 15.35 11.37
CA ILE A 7 -39.65 15.14 12.82
C ILE A 7 -38.60 14.12 13.28
N LEU A 8 -38.42 13.04 12.54
CA LEU A 8 -37.40 12.01 12.79
C LEU A 8 -35.97 12.60 12.71
N LYS A 9 -35.72 13.49 11.74
CA LYS A 9 -34.47 14.25 11.57
C LYS A 9 -34.20 15.19 12.75
N LYS A 10 -35.26 15.78 13.32
CA LYS A 10 -35.19 16.77 14.40
C LYS A 10 -35.00 16.16 15.79
N ILE A 11 -35.36 14.88 16.00
CA ILE A 11 -35.41 14.26 17.34
C ILE A 11 -34.30 13.22 17.55
N ILE A 12 -33.98 12.37 16.57
CA ILE A 12 -33.05 11.25 16.83
C ILE A 12 -31.59 11.74 16.96
N LEU A 13 -31.19 12.86 16.32
CA LEU A 13 -29.77 13.19 16.12
C LEU A 13 -29.43 14.70 16.05
N LYS A 14 -30.28 15.62 16.54
CA LYS A 14 -30.10 17.07 16.29
C LYS A 14 -29.06 17.72 17.22
N ASP A 15 -28.96 17.27 18.47
CA ASP A 15 -28.07 17.89 19.46
C ASP A 15 -26.61 17.41 19.38
N GLU A 16 -26.30 16.45 18.48
CA GLU A 16 -24.98 15.83 18.38
C GLU A 16 -24.36 15.88 16.96
N GLU A 17 -24.89 16.68 16.03
CA GLU A 17 -24.41 16.68 14.63
C GLU A 17 -22.90 16.95 14.51
N ARG A 18 -22.39 17.95 15.25
CA ARG A 18 -20.94 18.27 15.26
C ARG A 18 -20.11 17.13 15.84
N PHE A 19 -20.62 16.44 16.86
CA PHE A 19 -19.95 15.29 17.47
C PHE A 19 -19.89 14.12 16.48
N PHE A 20 -20.99 13.82 15.77
CA PHE A 20 -21.00 12.81 14.71
C PHE A 20 -20.04 13.15 13.58
N HIS A 21 -20.01 14.40 13.10
CA HIS A 21 -19.06 14.81 12.07
C HIS A 21 -17.61 14.66 12.52
N GLY A 22 -17.29 15.07 13.76
CA GLY A 22 -15.93 14.94 14.31
C GLY A 22 -15.50 13.49 14.53
N LEU A 23 -16.35 12.67 15.14
CA LEU A 23 -16.07 11.25 15.38
C LEU A 23 -15.93 10.48 14.07
N THR A 24 -16.82 10.71 13.11
CA THR A 24 -16.75 10.07 11.80
C THR A 24 -15.53 10.54 11.02
N PHE A 25 -15.17 11.82 11.09
CA PHE A 25 -13.92 12.32 10.51
C PHE A 25 -12.72 11.59 11.06
N VAL A 26 -12.58 11.46 12.39
CA VAL A 26 -11.42 10.81 13.02
C VAL A 26 -11.33 9.35 12.60
N VAL A 27 -12.42 8.59 12.70
CA VAL A 27 -12.38 7.14 12.43
C VAL A 27 -12.21 6.85 10.95
N ILE A 28 -12.91 7.58 10.07
CA ILE A 28 -12.74 7.42 8.62
C ILE A 28 -11.33 7.85 8.21
N SER A 29 -10.78 8.92 8.82
CA SER A 29 -9.39 9.33 8.54
C SER A 29 -8.41 8.22 8.90
N LEU A 30 -8.62 7.53 10.02
CA LEU A 30 -7.78 6.42 10.43
C LEU A 30 -7.86 5.26 9.41
N ILE A 31 -9.05 4.89 8.98
CA ILE A 31 -9.28 3.86 7.95
C ILE A 31 -8.61 4.26 6.62
N THR A 32 -8.84 5.49 6.18
CA THR A 32 -8.33 6.02 4.92
C THR A 32 -6.80 6.12 4.94
N ILE A 33 -6.17 6.50 6.07
CA ILE A 33 -4.70 6.47 6.26
C ILE A 33 -4.16 5.05 6.12
N HIS A 34 -4.80 4.06 6.75
CA HIS A 34 -4.38 2.67 6.64
C HIS A 34 -4.41 2.19 5.18
N LEU A 35 -5.44 2.54 4.43
CA LEU A 35 -5.52 2.24 2.99
C LEU A 35 -4.42 2.93 2.19
N ALA A 36 -4.17 4.21 2.45
CA ALA A 36 -3.10 4.94 1.77
C ALA A 36 -1.74 4.27 2.01
N ILE A 37 -1.44 3.89 3.25
CA ILE A 37 -0.22 3.15 3.60
C ILE A 37 -0.18 1.80 2.88
N TYR A 38 -1.29 1.05 2.89
CA TYR A 38 -1.37 -0.26 2.23
C TYR A 38 -1.08 -0.16 0.74
N PHE A 39 -1.72 0.75 0.00
CA PHE A 39 -1.50 0.89 -1.44
C PHE A 39 -0.09 1.38 -1.77
N ASN A 40 0.40 2.35 -1.00
CA ASN A 40 1.76 2.87 -1.20
C ASN A 40 2.80 1.77 -0.94
N PHE A 41 2.66 0.99 0.14
CA PHE A 41 3.54 -0.14 0.44
C PHE A 41 3.44 -1.22 -0.63
N TYR A 42 2.23 -1.56 -1.06
CA TYR A 42 2.00 -2.58 -2.08
C TYR A 42 2.70 -2.22 -3.39
N LYS A 43 2.43 -1.02 -3.92
CA LYS A 43 3.04 -0.54 -5.17
C LYS A 43 4.55 -0.38 -5.05
N PHE A 44 5.04 0.16 -3.92
CA PHE A 44 6.48 0.26 -3.67
C PHE A 44 7.15 -1.12 -3.69
N SER A 45 6.60 -2.07 -2.93
CA SER A 45 7.18 -3.40 -2.79
C SER A 45 7.20 -4.18 -4.11
N GLU A 46 6.14 -4.08 -4.93
CA GLU A 46 6.10 -4.72 -6.24
C GLU A 46 7.11 -4.12 -7.20
N ASN A 47 7.13 -2.79 -7.33
CA ASN A 47 8.08 -2.12 -8.20
C ASN A 47 9.52 -2.42 -7.79
N TRP A 48 9.80 -2.43 -6.49
CA TRP A 48 11.13 -2.75 -5.99
C TRP A 48 11.50 -4.20 -6.29
N LEU A 49 10.61 -5.16 -6.01
CA LEU A 49 10.84 -6.58 -6.31
C LEU A 49 11.04 -6.83 -7.81
N GLU A 50 10.25 -6.18 -8.67
CA GLU A 50 10.36 -6.30 -10.12
C GLU A 50 11.73 -5.79 -10.62
N LEU A 51 12.13 -4.58 -10.22
CA LEU A 51 13.41 -3.98 -10.57
C LEU A 51 14.61 -4.75 -10.00
N GLU A 52 14.46 -5.35 -8.83
CA GLU A 52 15.53 -6.15 -8.24
C GLU A 52 15.61 -7.53 -8.91
N SER A 53 14.48 -8.12 -9.29
CA SER A 53 14.43 -9.43 -9.96
C SER A 53 15.02 -9.43 -11.37
N SER A 54 15.04 -8.28 -12.05
CA SER A 54 15.66 -8.12 -13.37
C SER A 54 17.18 -7.97 -13.29
N LYS A 55 17.78 -7.92 -12.10
CA LYS A 55 19.23 -7.78 -11.93
C LYS A 55 19.91 -9.13 -11.82
N THR A 56 21.04 -9.23 -12.50
CA THR A 56 22.00 -10.32 -12.34
C THR A 56 23.36 -9.72 -12.02
N THR A 57 23.96 -10.15 -10.91
CA THR A 57 25.31 -9.76 -10.52
C THR A 57 26.29 -10.80 -11.03
N PHE A 58 27.36 -10.34 -11.65
CA PHE A 58 28.47 -11.15 -12.10
C PHE A 58 29.71 -10.80 -11.29
N ILE A 59 30.37 -11.82 -10.75
CA ILE A 59 31.60 -11.68 -9.97
C ILE A 59 32.70 -12.40 -10.71
N ILE A 60 33.72 -11.66 -11.14
CA ILE A 60 34.90 -12.23 -11.77
C ILE A 60 36.01 -12.29 -10.72
N SER A 61 36.51 -13.50 -10.49
CA SER A 61 37.59 -13.75 -9.55
C SER A 61 38.96 -13.57 -10.19
N ASN A 62 39.92 -13.15 -9.40
CA ASN A 62 41.32 -13.00 -9.81
C ASN A 62 42.01 -14.36 -9.92
N ASN A 63 42.99 -14.49 -10.80
CA ASN A 63 43.84 -15.68 -10.83
C ASN A 63 44.70 -15.81 -9.56
N SER A 64 45.27 -17.00 -9.34
CA SER A 64 46.12 -17.31 -8.17
C SER A 64 47.26 -16.32 -8.00
N ASP A 65 47.76 -15.79 -9.11
CA ASP A 65 48.99 -14.98 -9.18
C ASP A 65 48.70 -13.47 -9.24
N GLU A 66 47.41 -13.09 -9.32
CA GLU A 66 46.96 -11.71 -9.50
C GLU A 66 46.32 -11.14 -8.23
N LYS A 67 46.66 -9.89 -7.87
CA LYS A 67 45.99 -9.12 -6.81
C LYS A 67 44.76 -8.36 -7.28
N LYS A 68 44.76 -7.91 -8.54
CA LYS A 68 43.66 -7.20 -9.20
C LYS A 68 43.54 -7.73 -10.63
N ILE A 69 42.32 -7.75 -11.18
CA ILE A 69 42.11 -8.11 -12.58
C ILE A 69 42.85 -7.11 -13.47
N PRO A 70 43.62 -7.57 -14.47
CA PRO A 70 44.32 -6.71 -15.40
C PRO A 70 43.39 -5.73 -16.13
N LEU A 71 43.89 -4.51 -16.38
CA LEU A 71 43.12 -3.40 -16.96
C LEU A 71 42.59 -3.69 -18.37
N ASN A 72 43.33 -4.48 -19.16
CA ASN A 72 42.91 -4.89 -20.50
C ASN A 72 41.62 -5.71 -20.47
N ILE A 73 41.49 -6.66 -19.54
CA ILE A 73 40.30 -7.49 -19.44
C ILE A 73 39.11 -6.69 -18.91
N THR A 74 39.35 -5.80 -17.93
CA THR A 74 38.28 -4.93 -17.43
C THR A 74 37.81 -3.98 -18.53
N SER A 75 38.71 -3.40 -19.34
CA SER A 75 38.32 -2.54 -20.46
C SER A 75 37.55 -3.29 -21.53
N ASP A 76 37.97 -4.51 -21.89
CA ASP A 76 37.28 -5.31 -22.90
C ASP A 76 35.84 -5.67 -22.48
N ILE A 77 35.63 -5.93 -21.19
CA ILE A 77 34.29 -6.19 -20.63
C ILE A 77 33.46 -4.89 -20.59
N GLU A 78 34.05 -3.77 -20.17
CA GLU A 78 33.38 -2.47 -20.17
C GLU A 78 32.96 -2.03 -21.58
N ASP A 79 33.82 -2.25 -22.58
CA ASP A 79 33.55 -1.96 -23.98
C ASP A 79 32.41 -2.84 -24.52
N TYR A 80 32.40 -4.13 -24.21
CA TYR A 80 31.29 -5.01 -24.58
C TYR A 80 29.96 -4.58 -23.94
N LEU A 81 29.96 -4.25 -22.64
CA LEU A 81 28.76 -3.82 -21.92
C LEU A 81 28.25 -2.48 -22.47
N SER A 82 29.15 -1.55 -22.79
CA SER A 82 28.80 -0.23 -23.33
C SER A 82 28.26 -0.29 -24.77
N LEU A 83 28.77 -1.20 -25.60
CA LEU A 83 28.25 -1.42 -26.96
C LEU A 83 26.82 -1.97 -26.98
N ASN A 84 26.38 -2.64 -25.91
CA ASN A 84 25.07 -3.30 -25.82
C ASN A 84 24.05 -2.56 -24.93
N ILE A 85 24.26 -1.27 -24.66
CA ILE A 85 23.37 -0.44 -23.81
C ILE A 85 21.91 -0.44 -24.29
N GLU A 86 21.67 -0.62 -25.60
CA GLU A 86 20.31 -0.69 -26.15
C GLU A 86 19.54 -1.95 -25.69
N ASN A 87 20.25 -3.04 -25.38
CA ASN A 87 19.67 -4.33 -25.01
C ASN A 87 19.53 -4.51 -23.49
N PHE A 88 20.39 -3.87 -22.69
CA PHE A 88 20.38 -3.96 -21.23
C PHE A 88 21.06 -2.76 -20.59
N LYS A 89 20.71 -2.46 -19.33
CA LYS A 89 21.47 -1.50 -18.52
C LYS A 89 22.50 -2.25 -17.70
N PHE A 90 23.63 -1.62 -17.43
CA PHE A 90 24.64 -2.19 -16.55
C PHE A 90 25.18 -1.16 -15.57
N LYS A 91 25.70 -1.65 -14.44
CA LYS A 91 26.38 -0.86 -13.43
C LYS A 91 27.61 -1.61 -12.95
N ILE A 92 28.76 -0.96 -13.00
CA ILE A 92 30.00 -1.49 -12.45
C ILE A 92 30.09 -1.06 -10.99
N ILE A 93 30.44 -1.99 -10.10
CA ILE A 93 30.63 -1.69 -8.69
C ILE A 93 32.09 -1.32 -8.49
N GLU A 94 32.33 -0.04 -8.19
CA GLU A 94 33.68 0.46 -7.96
C GLU A 94 34.30 -0.17 -6.72
N ASP A 95 35.63 -0.35 -6.75
CA ASP A 95 36.42 -0.85 -5.61
C ASP A 95 36.14 -0.09 -4.31
N ASN A 96 35.84 1.22 -4.38
CA ASN A 96 35.57 2.04 -3.20
C ASN A 96 34.25 1.67 -2.53
N LEU A 97 33.20 1.35 -3.30
CA LEU A 97 31.93 0.86 -2.77
C LEU A 97 32.08 -0.51 -2.11
N ILE A 98 32.93 -1.39 -2.68
CA ILE A 98 33.27 -2.69 -2.08
C ILE A 98 33.98 -2.48 -0.74
N LYS A 99 34.92 -1.53 -0.66
CA LYS A 99 35.66 -1.20 0.58
C LYS A 99 34.72 -0.71 1.69
N GLU A 100 33.83 0.22 1.36
CA GLU A 100 32.86 0.75 2.33
C GLU A 100 31.90 -0.35 2.82
N SER A 101 31.44 -1.20 1.91
CA SER A 101 30.52 -2.31 2.24
C SER A 101 31.17 -3.37 3.15
N LEU A 102 32.48 -3.58 3.03
CA LEU A 102 33.25 -4.51 3.86
C LEU A 102 33.78 -3.88 5.16
N GLY A 103 33.56 -2.58 5.39
CA GLY A 103 34.05 -1.87 6.58
C GLY A 103 35.58 -1.70 6.62
N LEU A 104 36.25 -1.80 5.47
CA LEU A 104 37.71 -1.74 5.36
C LEU A 104 38.16 -0.28 5.26
N THR A 105 38.24 0.40 6.40
CA THR A 105 38.59 1.82 6.46
C THR A 105 40.11 2.09 6.49
N ASN A 106 40.94 1.09 6.84
CA ASN A 106 42.40 1.28 6.95
C ASN A 106 43.15 0.73 5.73
N PHE A 107 44.22 1.44 5.32
CA PHE A 107 45.06 1.09 4.17
C PHE A 107 45.80 -0.26 4.32
N SER A 108 46.08 -0.68 5.56
CA SER A 108 46.73 -1.97 5.88
C SER A 108 45.85 -3.17 5.57
N ASP A 109 44.53 -3.00 5.74
CA ASP A 109 43.56 -4.10 5.65
C ASP A 109 43.32 -4.50 4.18
N MET A 110 43.72 -3.62 3.25
CA MET A 110 43.62 -3.79 1.80
C MET A 110 44.76 -4.59 1.16
N SER A 111 45.98 -4.52 1.69
CA SER A 111 47.18 -4.98 0.97
C SER A 111 47.18 -6.50 0.68
N GLY A 112 46.42 -7.26 1.47
CA GLY A 112 46.27 -8.71 1.32
C GLY A 112 45.03 -9.17 0.55
N LEU A 113 44.09 -8.27 0.21
CA LEU A 113 42.82 -8.66 -0.38
C LEU A 113 42.89 -8.67 -1.92
N LYS A 114 42.42 -9.76 -2.51
CA LYS A 114 42.17 -9.86 -3.95
C LYS A 114 40.79 -9.30 -4.21
N LEU A 115 40.72 -8.12 -4.84
CA LEU A 115 39.44 -7.51 -5.17
C LEU A 115 38.90 -8.10 -6.48
N PRO A 116 37.71 -8.72 -6.47
CA PRO A 116 37.05 -9.19 -7.68
C PRO A 116 36.51 -8.01 -8.49
N PHE A 117 36.30 -8.22 -9.79
CA PHE A 117 35.55 -7.29 -10.62
C PHE A 117 34.07 -7.65 -10.57
N ILE A 118 33.25 -6.71 -10.13
CA ILE A 118 31.81 -6.93 -9.95
C ILE A 118 31.04 -5.95 -10.82
N PHE A 119 30.12 -6.48 -11.62
CA PHE A 119 29.18 -5.67 -12.39
C PHE A 119 27.79 -6.30 -12.35
N GLN A 120 26.79 -5.45 -12.52
CA GLN A 120 25.38 -5.81 -12.50
C GLN A 120 24.79 -5.54 -13.88
N VAL A 121 24.01 -6.48 -14.39
CA VAL A 121 23.23 -6.32 -15.62
C VAL A 121 21.75 -6.36 -15.26
N GLU A 122 21.01 -5.36 -15.72
CA GLU A 122 19.56 -5.23 -15.57
C GLU A 122 18.90 -5.61 -16.90
N THR A 123 18.30 -6.79 -16.94
CA THR A 123 17.50 -7.26 -18.08
C THR A 123 16.43 -8.26 -17.63
N SER A 124 15.25 -8.17 -18.23
CA SER A 124 14.17 -9.13 -18.02
C SER A 124 14.30 -10.38 -18.91
N ASN A 125 15.20 -10.38 -19.89
CA ASN A 125 15.37 -11.48 -20.84
C ASN A 125 16.50 -12.44 -20.41
N LYS A 126 16.14 -13.67 -20.05
CA LYS A 126 17.09 -14.71 -19.64
C LYS A 126 18.12 -15.06 -20.72
N ASN A 127 17.72 -15.02 -22.00
CA ASN A 127 18.64 -15.34 -23.10
C ASN A 127 19.79 -14.31 -23.19
N THR A 128 19.49 -13.03 -22.95
CA THR A 128 20.49 -11.95 -22.94
C THR A 128 21.46 -12.12 -21.77
N VAL A 129 21.00 -12.57 -20.60
CA VAL A 129 21.88 -12.88 -19.46
C VAL A 129 22.86 -14.01 -19.78
N ASP A 130 22.39 -15.06 -20.46
CA ASP A 130 23.23 -16.19 -20.83
C ASP A 130 24.22 -15.85 -21.96
N GLU A 131 23.83 -14.99 -22.91
CA GLU A 131 24.73 -14.39 -23.92
C GLU A 131 25.84 -13.54 -23.27
N VAL A 132 25.49 -12.70 -22.29
CA VAL A 132 26.47 -11.93 -21.52
C VAL A 132 27.42 -12.87 -20.78
N TYR A 133 26.91 -13.90 -20.11
CA TYR A 133 27.73 -14.87 -19.37
C TYR A 133 28.73 -15.58 -20.28
N THR A 134 28.29 -16.10 -21.43
CA THR A 134 29.16 -16.81 -22.38
C THR A 134 30.21 -15.88 -23.00
N THR A 135 29.84 -14.64 -23.32
CA THR A 135 30.78 -13.66 -23.88
C THR A 135 31.83 -13.27 -22.85
N ILE A 136 31.44 -13.05 -21.60
CA ILE A 136 32.36 -12.67 -20.53
C ILE A 136 33.28 -13.84 -20.15
N ILE A 137 32.81 -15.09 -20.19
CA ILE A 137 33.70 -16.26 -20.08
C ILE A 137 34.82 -16.20 -21.11
N ASN A 138 34.48 -15.94 -22.38
CA ASN A 138 35.47 -15.88 -23.45
C ASN A 138 36.48 -14.72 -23.26
N LEU A 139 36.02 -13.56 -22.78
CA LEU A 139 36.87 -12.39 -22.50
C LEU A 139 37.73 -12.55 -21.23
N SER A 140 37.31 -13.40 -20.28
CA SER A 140 37.93 -13.52 -18.96
C SER A 140 39.13 -14.45 -18.87
N GLU A 141 39.56 -15.06 -19.99
CA GLU A 141 40.74 -15.94 -20.10
C GLU A 141 40.82 -17.02 -19.01
N ASN A 142 39.78 -17.85 -18.88
CA ASN A 142 39.67 -18.94 -17.88
C ASN A 142 39.59 -18.52 -16.40
N ARG A 143 39.25 -17.27 -16.09
CA ARG A 143 38.94 -16.86 -14.71
C ARG A 143 37.62 -17.46 -14.24
N LEU A 144 37.50 -17.64 -12.92
CA LEU A 144 36.25 -18.11 -12.32
C LEU A 144 35.23 -16.95 -12.31
N ILE A 145 34.10 -17.18 -12.97
CA ILE A 145 32.98 -16.24 -13.03
C ILE A 145 31.79 -16.85 -12.30
N GLU A 146 31.27 -16.12 -11.32
CA GLU A 146 30.06 -16.48 -10.62
C GLU A 146 28.90 -15.62 -11.12
N LYS A 147 27.77 -16.27 -11.41
CA LYS A 147 26.52 -15.64 -11.84
C LYS A 147 25.50 -15.75 -10.72
N TYR A 148 25.11 -14.60 -10.15
CA TYR A 148 24.10 -14.52 -9.10
C TYR A 148 22.85 -13.84 -9.65
N SER A 149 21.78 -14.62 -9.83
CA SER A 149 20.47 -14.07 -10.18
C SER A 149 19.78 -13.59 -8.91
N HIS A 150 19.43 -12.30 -8.86
CA HIS A 150 18.73 -11.75 -7.70
C HIS A 150 17.32 -12.34 -7.58
N GLN A 151 16.73 -12.84 -8.68
CA GLN A 151 15.42 -13.50 -8.68
C GLN A 151 15.33 -14.64 -7.66
N ASP A 152 16.39 -15.45 -7.54
CA ASP A 152 16.40 -16.63 -6.67
C ASP A 152 16.51 -16.23 -5.18
N GLU A 153 17.26 -15.16 -4.90
CA GLU A 153 17.44 -14.61 -3.54
C GLU A 153 16.21 -13.82 -3.06
N LEU A 154 15.43 -13.26 -3.99
CA LEU A 154 14.23 -12.50 -3.67
C LEU A 154 13.06 -13.37 -3.21
N PHE A 155 13.13 -14.70 -3.29
CA PHE A 155 12.03 -15.57 -2.88
C PHE A 155 11.65 -15.38 -1.40
N GLU A 156 12.65 -15.34 -0.51
CA GLU A 156 12.42 -15.16 0.93
C GLU A 156 11.87 -13.77 1.23
N ILE A 157 12.42 -12.75 0.57
CA ILE A 157 11.99 -11.35 0.72
C ILE A 157 10.56 -11.18 0.20
N THR A 158 10.22 -11.80 -0.94
CA THR A 158 8.88 -11.79 -1.52
C THR A 158 7.87 -12.44 -0.57
N SER A 159 8.23 -13.56 0.05
CA SER A 159 7.41 -14.22 1.07
C SER A 159 7.17 -13.32 2.27
N LEU A 160 8.22 -12.63 2.76
CA LEU A 160 8.12 -11.68 3.88
C LEU A 160 7.24 -10.48 3.53
N VAL A 161 7.43 -9.88 2.35
CA VAL A 161 6.60 -8.78 1.83
C VAL A 161 5.13 -9.19 1.77
N ASN A 162 4.83 -10.39 1.27
CA ASN A 162 3.46 -10.90 1.20
C ASN A 162 2.83 -11.11 2.57
N ARG A 163 3.59 -11.56 3.57
CA ARG A 163 3.12 -11.65 4.96
C ARG A 163 2.79 -10.27 5.54
N ILE A 164 3.62 -9.27 5.29
CA ILE A 164 3.36 -7.88 5.72
C ILE A 164 2.08 -7.35 5.06
N LYS A 165 1.92 -7.56 3.73
CA LYS A 165 0.68 -7.19 3.00
C LYS A 165 -0.55 -7.79 3.67
N LEU A 166 -0.50 -9.08 4.02
CA LEU A 166 -1.60 -9.78 4.69
C LEU A 166 -1.89 -9.22 6.09
N ILE A 167 -0.88 -8.91 6.89
CA ILE A 167 -1.06 -8.31 8.23
C ILE A 167 -1.75 -6.95 8.13
N ILE A 168 -1.28 -6.08 7.22
CA ILE A 168 -1.89 -4.75 7.01
C ILE A 168 -3.35 -4.90 6.57
N PHE A 169 -3.66 -5.88 5.70
CA PHE A 169 -5.01 -6.16 5.25
C PHE A 169 -5.93 -6.64 6.39
N ILE A 170 -5.47 -7.55 7.24
CA ILE A 170 -6.24 -8.02 8.42
C ILE A 170 -6.50 -6.86 9.37
N MET A 171 -5.49 -6.02 9.63
CA MET A 171 -5.64 -4.84 10.49
C MET A 171 -6.70 -3.88 9.97
N LEU A 172 -6.72 -3.62 8.65
CA LEU A 172 -7.76 -2.82 8.02
C LEU A 172 -9.16 -3.42 8.27
N LEU A 173 -9.31 -4.73 8.09
CA LEU A 173 -10.59 -5.42 8.29
C LEU A 173 -11.08 -5.32 9.74
N VAL A 174 -10.17 -5.48 10.71
CA VAL A 174 -10.49 -5.32 12.14
C VAL A 174 -10.99 -3.90 12.45
N VAL A 175 -10.30 -2.86 11.96
CA VAL A 175 -10.69 -1.46 12.18
C VAL A 175 -12.07 -1.18 11.56
N MET A 176 -12.34 -1.73 10.38
CA MET A 176 -13.63 -1.57 9.69
C MET A 176 -14.78 -2.20 10.47
N ILE A 177 -14.58 -3.40 11.01
CA ILE A 177 -15.56 -4.08 11.86
C ILE A 177 -15.80 -3.26 13.14
N LEU A 178 -14.75 -2.80 13.81
CA LEU A 178 -14.87 -1.99 15.02
C LEU A 178 -15.67 -0.70 14.75
N PHE A 179 -15.45 -0.05 13.62
CA PHE A 179 -16.21 1.13 13.24
C PHE A 179 -17.68 0.83 12.94
N ALA A 180 -17.97 -0.28 12.24
CA ALA A 180 -19.35 -0.71 12.02
C ALA A 180 -20.08 -0.97 13.36
N PHE A 181 -19.42 -1.63 14.32
CA PHE A 181 -19.94 -1.83 15.67
C PHE A 181 -20.16 -0.52 16.44
N LEU A 182 -19.25 0.44 16.29
CA LEU A 182 -19.39 1.76 16.91
C LEU A 182 -20.64 2.47 16.40
N VAL A 183 -20.82 2.54 15.07
CA VAL A 183 -22.01 3.16 14.45
C VAL A 183 -23.27 2.43 14.91
N MET A 184 -23.26 1.10 14.92
CA MET A 184 -24.38 0.29 15.40
C MET A 184 -24.75 0.60 16.85
N ASN A 185 -23.78 0.70 17.76
CA ASN A 185 -24.02 0.98 19.17
C ASN A 185 -24.57 2.39 19.39
N ILE A 186 -24.04 3.39 18.68
CA ILE A 186 -24.54 4.76 18.74
C ILE A 186 -25.99 4.82 18.24
N VAL A 187 -26.28 4.19 17.10
CA VAL A 187 -27.65 4.13 16.56
C VAL A 187 -28.58 3.43 17.54
N LYS A 188 -28.17 2.28 18.12
CA LYS A 188 -28.95 1.56 19.12
C LYS A 188 -29.25 2.41 20.35
N ALA A 189 -28.27 3.17 20.85
CA ALA A 189 -28.46 4.08 21.98
C ALA A 189 -29.45 5.20 21.63
N ALA A 190 -29.34 5.79 20.44
CA ALA A 190 -30.25 6.83 19.97
C ALA A 190 -31.70 6.32 19.83
N LEU A 191 -31.90 5.08 19.35
CA LEU A 191 -33.21 4.44 19.26
C LEU A 191 -33.81 4.18 20.65
N LYS A 192 -33.00 3.69 21.60
CA LYS A 192 -33.45 3.40 22.97
C LYS A 192 -33.83 4.68 23.71
N SER A 193 -33.09 5.77 23.50
CA SER A 193 -33.39 7.08 24.07
C SER A 193 -34.74 7.62 23.57
N ASN A 194 -35.03 7.42 22.27
CA ASN A 194 -36.22 7.95 21.60
C ASN A 194 -37.34 6.91 21.42
N TYR A 195 -37.38 5.87 22.25
CA TYR A 195 -38.23 4.70 22.00
C TYR A 195 -39.75 5.03 21.93
N LYS A 196 -40.25 5.90 22.82
CA LYS A 196 -41.68 6.28 22.85
C LYS A 196 -42.12 6.95 21.54
N PHE A 197 -41.22 7.73 20.95
CA PHE A 197 -41.48 8.42 19.69
C PHE A 197 -41.52 7.43 18.52
N LEU A 198 -40.61 6.44 18.50
CA LEU A 198 -40.63 5.38 17.49
C LEU A 198 -41.91 4.53 17.58
N ASP A 199 -42.38 4.23 18.79
CA ASP A 199 -43.63 3.48 18.99
C ASP A 199 -44.84 4.28 18.48
N MET A 200 -44.89 5.59 18.76
CA MET A 200 -45.92 6.47 18.22
C MET A 200 -45.93 6.49 16.69
N LEU A 201 -44.75 6.50 16.05
CA LEU A 201 -44.64 6.46 14.59
C LEU A 201 -45.14 5.14 13.99
N GLN A 202 -44.84 4.01 14.63
CA GLN A 202 -45.32 2.70 14.18
C GLN A 202 -46.84 2.55 14.38
N ILE A 203 -47.39 3.05 15.49
CA ILE A 203 -48.85 3.10 15.74
C ILE A 203 -49.56 3.98 14.70
N MET A 204 -48.91 5.04 14.23
CA MET A 204 -49.40 5.91 13.14
C MET A 204 -49.34 5.25 11.75
N GLY A 205 -48.91 3.98 11.65
CA GLY A 205 -48.91 3.21 10.41
C GLY A 205 -47.60 3.21 9.62
N ALA A 206 -46.49 3.71 10.21
CA ALA A 206 -45.19 3.65 9.54
C ALA A 206 -44.69 2.20 9.47
N SER A 207 -44.36 1.73 8.26
CA SER A 207 -43.81 0.38 8.08
C SER A 207 -42.40 0.26 8.67
N SER A 208 -42.07 -0.89 9.28
CA SER A 208 -40.75 -1.17 9.86
C SER A 208 -39.60 -1.03 8.84
N PHE A 209 -39.87 -1.39 7.58
CA PHE A 209 -38.90 -1.22 6.50
C PHE A 209 -38.65 0.26 6.15
N GLU A 210 -39.71 1.07 6.06
CA GLU A 210 -39.58 2.49 5.77
C GLU A 210 -38.89 3.26 6.91
N LEU A 211 -39.21 2.91 8.16
CA LEU A 211 -38.50 3.42 9.35
C LEU A 211 -37.01 3.07 9.31
N SER A 212 -36.69 1.80 9.06
CA SER A 212 -35.31 1.32 8.95
C SER A 212 -34.53 2.09 7.87
N LYS A 213 -35.09 2.19 6.66
CA LYS A 213 -34.46 2.89 5.52
C LYS A 213 -34.27 4.38 5.80
N ASN A 214 -35.26 5.04 6.40
CA ASN A 214 -35.17 6.47 6.67
C ASN A 214 -34.12 6.78 7.76
N ILE A 215 -34.03 5.94 8.79
CA ILE A 215 -33.03 6.09 9.85
C ILE A 215 -31.63 5.80 9.29
N SER A 216 -31.45 4.71 8.53
CA SER A 216 -30.14 4.37 7.94
C SER A 216 -29.64 5.47 7.00
N GLN A 217 -30.52 6.00 6.13
CA GLN A 217 -30.18 7.13 5.26
C GLN A 217 -29.84 8.40 6.05
N SER A 218 -30.56 8.68 7.14
CA SER A 218 -30.28 9.84 8.00
C SER A 218 -28.90 9.73 8.65
N VAL A 219 -28.54 8.55 9.16
CA VAL A 219 -27.22 8.27 9.75
C VAL A 219 -26.12 8.43 8.70
N VAL A 220 -26.26 7.79 7.53
CA VAL A 220 -25.26 7.88 6.46
C VAL A 220 -25.08 9.31 5.96
N LYS A 221 -26.17 10.10 5.84
CA LYS A 221 -26.09 11.52 5.48
C LYS A 221 -25.25 12.34 6.47
N LYS A 222 -25.21 11.97 7.75
CA LYS A 222 -24.35 12.64 8.75
C LYS A 222 -22.90 12.18 8.70
N ILE A 223 -22.65 10.95 8.23
CA ILE A 223 -21.29 10.41 8.03
C ILE A 223 -20.62 11.03 6.80
N ILE A 224 -21.37 11.31 5.73
CA ILE A 224 -20.85 11.80 4.44
C ILE A 224 -19.91 13.04 4.57
N PRO A 225 -20.27 14.12 5.29
CA PRO A 225 -19.38 15.29 5.42
C PRO A 225 -18.04 14.94 6.07
N GLY A 226 -18.05 14.11 7.10
CA GLY A 226 -16.83 13.62 7.77
C GLY A 226 -15.98 12.75 6.84
N ALA A 227 -16.63 11.90 6.04
CA ALA A 227 -15.96 11.04 5.05
C ALA A 227 -15.28 11.87 3.95
N ILE A 228 -15.95 12.89 3.42
CA ILE A 228 -15.38 13.78 2.39
C ILE A 228 -14.17 14.52 2.95
N LEU A 229 -14.31 15.14 4.13
CA LEU A 229 -13.22 15.88 4.78
C LEU A 229 -12.02 14.96 5.07
N SER A 230 -12.29 13.75 5.56
CA SER A 230 -11.29 12.70 5.77
C SER A 230 -10.53 12.37 4.49
N THR A 231 -11.25 12.19 3.37
CA THR A 231 -10.62 11.86 2.08
C THR A 231 -9.60 12.92 1.67
N ILE A 232 -9.99 14.19 1.78
CA ILE A 232 -9.13 15.34 1.44
C ILE A 232 -7.91 15.38 2.37
N PHE A 233 -8.14 15.19 3.67
CA PHE A 233 -7.08 15.19 4.68
C PHE A 233 -6.05 14.08 4.44
N VAL A 234 -6.51 12.85 4.21
CA VAL A 234 -5.62 11.72 3.96
C VAL A 234 -4.91 11.84 2.62
N TYR A 235 -5.57 12.38 1.59
CA TYR A 235 -4.92 12.69 0.33
C TYR A 235 -3.70 13.61 0.55
N LEU A 236 -3.86 14.70 1.31
CA LEU A 236 -2.77 15.61 1.65
C LEU A 236 -1.63 14.92 2.40
N ILE A 237 -1.97 14.10 3.40
CA ILE A 237 -0.97 13.33 4.17
C ILE A 237 -0.23 12.35 3.26
N SER A 238 -0.94 11.61 2.40
CA SER A 238 -0.34 10.65 1.48
C SER A 238 0.64 11.34 0.53
N THR A 239 0.26 12.48 -0.04
CA THR A 239 1.16 13.26 -0.90
C THR A 239 2.42 13.71 -0.15
N LEU A 240 2.27 14.12 1.11
CA LEU A 240 3.39 14.52 1.97
C LEU A 240 4.31 13.34 2.30
N LEU A 241 3.75 12.18 2.63
CA LEU A 241 4.50 10.94 2.87
C LEU A 241 5.28 10.51 1.64
N ILE A 242 4.64 10.46 0.46
CA ILE A 242 5.30 10.10 -0.80
C ILE A 242 6.45 11.07 -1.09
N LYS A 243 6.27 12.37 -0.81
CA LYS A 243 7.34 13.36 -0.99
C LYS A 243 8.51 13.14 -0.01
N LEU A 244 8.23 12.85 1.27
CA LEU A 244 9.28 12.62 2.27
C LEU A 244 10.08 11.33 1.99
N PHE A 245 9.41 10.23 1.69
CA PHE A 245 10.07 8.95 1.41
C PHE A 245 10.62 8.86 -0.02
N GLY A 246 10.06 9.62 -0.95
CA GLY A 246 10.46 9.63 -2.36
C GLY A 246 11.77 10.35 -2.66
N VAL A 247 12.15 11.33 -1.86
CA VAL A 247 13.39 12.13 -2.04
C VAL A 247 14.66 11.29 -1.89
N ASN A 248 14.59 10.11 -1.24
CA ASN A 248 15.76 9.27 -0.98
C ASN A 248 16.12 8.29 -2.11
N PHE A 249 15.34 8.24 -3.19
CA PHE A 249 15.62 7.37 -4.33
C PHE A 249 16.07 8.23 -5.51
N ASN A 250 17.29 7.99 -6.02
CA ASN A 250 17.90 8.64 -7.18
C ASN A 250 17.10 8.49 -8.51
N PHE A 251 15.86 7.98 -8.46
CA PHE A 251 14.97 7.72 -9.59
C PHE A 251 13.58 8.38 -9.41
N PHE A 252 13.51 9.54 -8.75
CA PHE A 252 12.23 10.25 -8.59
C PHE A 252 11.80 10.95 -9.90
N ASN A 253 11.00 10.26 -10.70
CA ASN A 253 10.37 10.85 -11.89
C ASN A 253 9.10 11.63 -11.51
N SER A 254 8.98 12.88 -11.94
CA SER A 254 7.83 13.74 -11.64
C SER A 254 6.51 13.20 -12.22
N THR A 255 6.57 12.48 -13.34
CA THR A 255 5.41 11.82 -13.94
C THR A 255 4.91 10.65 -13.09
N PHE A 256 5.83 9.86 -12.51
CA PHE A 256 5.51 8.75 -11.60
C PHE A 256 4.83 9.25 -10.33
N PHE A 257 5.27 10.39 -9.79
CA PHE A 257 4.64 11.04 -8.64
C PHE A 257 3.19 11.46 -8.92
N LEU A 258 2.92 12.07 -10.07
CA LEU A 258 1.56 12.46 -10.49
C LEU A 258 0.65 11.25 -10.66
N GLU A 259 1.15 10.22 -11.34
CA GLU A 259 0.38 8.99 -11.58
C GLU A 259 0.01 8.27 -10.28
N ILE A 260 0.95 8.20 -9.31
CA ILE A 260 0.67 7.64 -7.99
C ILE A 260 -0.42 8.45 -7.28
N ASN A 261 -0.28 9.77 -7.19
CA ASN A 261 -1.24 10.59 -6.44
C ASN A 261 -2.66 10.51 -7.04
N ILE A 262 -2.78 10.51 -8.37
CA ILE A 262 -4.09 10.41 -9.04
C ILE A 262 -4.71 9.03 -8.82
N LYS A 263 -3.94 7.96 -8.99
CA LYS A 263 -4.42 6.59 -8.74
C LYS A 263 -4.85 6.42 -7.29
N THR A 264 -4.06 6.90 -6.33
CA THR A 264 -4.41 6.83 -4.90
C THR A 264 -5.68 7.60 -4.59
N LEU A 265 -5.86 8.82 -5.14
CA LEU A 265 -7.10 9.59 -4.96
C LEU A 265 -8.33 8.85 -5.50
N PHE A 266 -8.25 8.34 -6.73
CA PHE A 266 -9.34 7.59 -7.35
C PHE A 266 -9.73 6.37 -6.52
N LEU A 267 -8.73 5.63 -6.04
CA LEU A 267 -8.93 4.41 -5.26
C LEU A 267 -9.54 4.72 -3.88
N LEU A 268 -9.13 5.81 -3.24
CA LEU A 268 -9.74 6.28 -1.99
C LEU A 268 -11.22 6.67 -2.17
N ILE A 269 -11.56 7.39 -3.26
CA ILE A 269 -12.95 7.76 -3.56
C ILE A 269 -13.79 6.51 -3.81
N LEU A 270 -13.29 5.56 -4.61
CA LEU A 270 -13.96 4.30 -4.89
C LEU A 270 -14.20 3.51 -3.60
N PHE A 271 -13.17 3.38 -2.76
CA PHE A 271 -13.26 2.68 -1.49
C PHE A 271 -14.33 3.29 -0.58
N ILE A 272 -14.33 4.61 -0.40
CA ILE A 272 -15.29 5.28 0.49
C ILE A 272 -16.72 5.13 -0.02
N SER A 273 -16.92 5.20 -1.35
CA SER A 273 -18.22 4.99 -1.96
C SER A 273 -18.76 3.58 -1.68
N ILE A 274 -17.93 2.56 -1.91
CA ILE A 274 -18.28 1.15 -1.62
C ILE A 274 -18.53 0.96 -0.13
N PHE A 275 -17.68 1.50 0.72
CA PHE A 275 -17.79 1.38 2.17
C PHE A 275 -19.10 1.98 2.70
N LEU A 276 -19.46 3.19 2.26
CA LEU A 276 -20.71 3.85 2.65
C LEU A 276 -21.94 3.08 2.14
N ALA A 277 -21.87 2.51 0.94
CA ALA A 277 -22.95 1.68 0.40
C ALA A 277 -23.15 0.39 1.23
N VAL A 278 -22.07 -0.31 1.56
CA VAL A 278 -22.11 -1.51 2.41
C VAL A 278 -22.64 -1.16 3.80
N LEU A 279 -22.19 -0.05 4.40
CA LEU A 279 -22.67 0.41 5.69
C LEU A 279 -24.17 0.74 5.68
N LEU A 280 -24.67 1.36 4.61
CA LEU A 280 -26.10 1.66 4.45
C LEU A 280 -26.94 0.37 4.41
N VAL A 281 -26.51 -0.61 3.62
CA VAL A 281 -27.19 -1.91 3.49
C VAL A 281 -27.19 -2.62 4.84
N PHE A 282 -26.03 -2.71 5.50
CA PHE A 282 -25.88 -3.30 6.82
C PHE A 282 -26.81 -2.67 7.87
N LEU A 283 -26.81 -1.32 7.96
CA LEU A 283 -27.67 -0.60 8.90
C LEU A 283 -29.16 -0.85 8.61
N THR A 284 -29.56 -0.90 7.34
CA THR A 284 -30.96 -1.12 6.97
C THR A 284 -31.42 -2.52 7.37
N PHE A 285 -30.61 -3.55 7.15
CA PHE A 285 -30.95 -4.91 7.60
C PHE A 285 -30.98 -5.02 9.13
N TYR A 286 -29.98 -4.44 9.81
CA TYR A 286 -29.92 -4.44 11.27
C TYR A 286 -31.15 -3.76 11.90
N LEU A 287 -31.51 -2.58 11.42
CA LEU A 287 -32.64 -1.81 11.92
C LEU A 287 -33.97 -2.48 11.61
N PHE A 288 -34.10 -3.09 10.42
CA PHE A 288 -35.28 -3.85 10.06
C PHE A 288 -35.51 -5.01 11.05
N TYR A 289 -34.47 -5.80 11.31
CA TYR A 289 -34.52 -6.87 12.32
C TYR A 289 -34.86 -6.33 13.73
N PHE A 290 -34.29 -5.18 14.11
CA PHE A 290 -34.59 -4.55 15.40
C PHE A 290 -36.06 -4.14 15.52
N PHE A 291 -36.67 -3.60 14.46
CA PHE A 291 -38.08 -3.20 14.47
C PHE A 291 -39.05 -4.38 14.40
N GLU A 292 -38.74 -5.43 13.62
CA GLU A 292 -39.59 -6.63 13.54
C GLU A 292 -39.61 -7.42 14.84
N LYS A 293 -38.42 -7.76 15.38
CA LYS A 293 -38.31 -8.55 16.60
C LYS A 293 -39.02 -7.89 17.79
N ARG A 294 -39.04 -6.56 17.82
CA ARG A 294 -39.66 -5.80 18.90
C ARG A 294 -41.19 -5.87 18.91
N PHE A 295 -41.84 -5.99 17.75
CA PHE A 295 -43.30 -5.99 17.62
C PHE A 295 -43.90 -7.41 17.56
N PHE A 296 -43.17 -8.37 16.98
CA PHE A 296 -43.69 -9.73 16.77
C PHE A 296 -43.34 -10.73 17.90
N ASP A 297 -42.35 -10.46 18.77
CA ASP A 297 -42.05 -11.33 19.93
C ASP A 297 -42.98 -11.09 21.14
N LYS A 298 -44.03 -10.27 21.01
CA LYS A 298 -44.97 -9.92 22.10
C LYS A 298 -46.43 -10.30 21.84
N PHE A 299 -46.72 -11.07 20.78
CA PHE A 299 -48.03 -11.69 20.54
C PHE A 299 -47.93 -13.20 20.60
#